data_AF-A0A6C0J410-F1
#
_entry.id   AF-A0A6C0J410-F1
#
_cell.length_a   1.000
_cell.length_b   1.000
_cell.length_c   1.000
_cell.angle_alpha   90.00
_cell.angle_beta   90.00
_cell.angle_gamma   90.00
#
_symmetry.space_group_name_H-M   'P 1'
#
loop_
_entity.id
_entity.type
_entity.pdbx_description
1 polymer ?
#
loop_
_entity_poly.entity_id
_entity_poly.type
_entity_poly.pdbx_seq_one_letter_code
_entity_poly.pdbx_strand_id
1 'polypeptide(L)'
;MSGLLFLTTEDFNIQKGQKGPILCNSIRGFSLILFYSTQCEFCQNLVPIFKQLPGGVSGCQFGMINVSHNKQCVLLSRETIAPINEVPYIIMYVNGKPFLRYKGPHDQREISRFIVEVANNVNKNENFNKDTQIKENTKSGIPDYTTGIPLCGPDSKVCYLQFDNAYGDNNPQKNLGNRH
;
A
#
# COMPACT_ATOMS: atom_id res chain seq x y z
N MET A 1 14.95 9.23 -18.59
CA MET A 1 13.83 8.28 -18.76
C MET A 1 12.98 8.38 -17.52
N SER A 2 11.68 8.66 -17.65
CA SER A 2 10.76 8.81 -16.50
C SER A 2 10.68 7.48 -15.74
N GLY A 3 11.17 7.43 -14.49
CA GLY A 3 11.14 6.24 -13.63
C GLY A 3 9.76 5.94 -13.02
N LEU A 4 8.69 6.45 -13.63
CA LEU A 4 7.32 6.34 -13.16
C LEU A 4 6.50 5.44 -14.10
N LEU A 5 5.91 4.40 -13.54
CA LEU A 5 5.05 3.42 -14.19
C LEU A 5 3.58 3.72 -13.87
N PHE A 6 2.72 3.69 -14.90
CA PHE A 6 1.28 3.74 -14.73
C PHE A 6 0.75 2.31 -14.81
N LEU A 7 0.25 1.82 -13.68
CA LEU A 7 -0.20 0.44 -13.54
C LEU A 7 -1.72 0.34 -13.71
N THR A 8 -2.13 -0.82 -14.19
CA THR A 8 -3.52 -1.24 -14.36
C THR A 8 -3.79 -2.46 -13.48
N THR A 9 -5.04 -2.92 -13.46
CA THR A 9 -5.37 -4.14 -12.71
C THR A 9 -4.60 -5.37 -13.21
N GLU A 10 -4.29 -5.44 -14.50
CA GLU A 10 -3.63 -6.59 -15.13
C GLU A 10 -2.18 -6.78 -14.67
N ASP A 11 -1.57 -5.72 -14.15
CA ASP A 11 -0.21 -5.76 -13.60
C ASP A 11 -0.15 -6.45 -12.23
N PHE A 12 -1.31 -6.75 -11.63
CA PHE A 12 -1.42 -7.39 -10.32
C PHE A 12 -1.98 -8.80 -10.40
N ASN A 13 -1.48 -9.67 -9.54
CA ASN A 13 -1.98 -11.04 -9.35
C ASN A 13 -1.95 -11.43 -7.88
N ILE A 14 -2.81 -12.38 -7.51
CA ILE A 14 -2.82 -12.94 -6.15
C ILE A 14 -1.84 -14.11 -6.10
N GLN A 15 -0.94 -14.10 -5.13
CA GLN A 15 -0.03 -15.21 -4.86
C GLN A 15 -0.19 -15.69 -3.41
N LYS A 16 0.23 -16.93 -3.14
CA LYS A 16 0.26 -17.47 -1.78
C LYS A 16 1.44 -16.87 -1.01
N GLY A 17 1.15 -16.06 0.01
CA GLY A 17 2.11 -15.59 1.00
C GLY A 17 2.17 -16.51 2.22
N GLN A 18 3.14 -16.28 3.11
CA GLN A 18 3.32 -17.09 4.32
C GLN A 18 2.13 -17.00 5.30
N LYS A 19 1.48 -15.84 5.36
CA LYS A 19 0.34 -15.56 6.27
C LYS A 19 -1.02 -15.60 5.56
N GLY A 20 -1.04 -15.91 4.27
CA GLY A 20 -2.23 -15.87 3.44
C GLY A 20 -1.97 -15.27 2.05
N PRO A 21 -3.01 -15.17 1.21
CA PRO A 21 -2.93 -14.55 -0.12
C PRO A 21 -2.42 -13.11 -0.07
N ILE A 22 -1.58 -12.73 -1.02
CA ILE A 22 -0.96 -11.40 -1.15
C ILE A 22 -1.14 -10.87 -2.58
N LEU A 23 -1.32 -9.56 -2.72
CA LEU A 23 -1.43 -8.89 -4.01
C LEU A 23 -0.03 -8.55 -4.53
N CYS A 24 0.45 -9.28 -5.52
CA CYS A 24 1.77 -9.17 -6.14
C CYS A 24 1.71 -8.42 -7.48
N ASN A 25 2.87 -7.95 -7.94
CA ASN A 25 3.07 -7.42 -9.29
C ASN A 25 4.35 -7.99 -9.94
N SER A 26 4.63 -7.63 -11.18
CA SER A 26 5.78 -8.13 -11.96
C SER A 26 7.06 -7.29 -11.81
N ILE A 27 7.03 -6.24 -10.99
CA ILE A 27 8.14 -5.29 -10.86
C ILE A 27 9.28 -5.91 -10.03
N ARG A 28 10.48 -5.94 -10.60
CA ARG A 28 11.69 -6.48 -9.94
C ARG A 28 12.39 -5.41 -9.11
N GLY A 29 13.11 -5.85 -8.07
CA GLY A 29 13.81 -4.96 -7.16
C GLY A 29 12.86 -4.23 -6.21
N PHE A 30 13.26 -3.04 -5.80
CA PHE A 30 12.44 -2.19 -4.94
C PHE A 30 11.45 -1.38 -5.79
N SER A 31 10.18 -1.39 -5.39
CA SER A 31 9.20 -0.53 -6.02
C SER A 31 8.19 0.04 -5.05
N LEU A 32 7.92 1.34 -5.15
CA LEU A 32 6.90 2.02 -4.37
C LEU A 32 5.65 2.20 -5.23
N ILE A 33 4.53 1.66 -4.78
CA ILE A 33 3.25 1.69 -5.51
C ILE A 33 2.24 2.56 -4.76
N LEU A 34 1.69 3.56 -5.45
CA LEU A 34 0.61 4.43 -4.97
C LEU A 34 -0.71 4.05 -5.62
N PHE A 35 -1.68 3.68 -4.79
CA PHE A 35 -3.09 3.54 -5.17
C PHE A 35 -3.81 4.84 -4.85
N TYR A 36 -4.39 5.47 -5.87
CA TYR A 36 -5.05 6.77 -5.75
C TYR A 36 -6.39 6.81 -6.48
N SER A 37 -7.24 7.76 -6.10
CA SER A 37 -8.55 8.02 -6.74
C SER A 37 -8.59 9.46 -7.25
N THR A 38 -9.25 9.70 -8.38
CA THR A 38 -9.46 11.07 -8.91
C THR A 38 -10.49 11.86 -8.11
N GLN A 39 -11.32 11.17 -7.31
CA GLN A 39 -12.36 11.76 -6.46
C GLN A 39 -11.87 12.03 -5.02
N CYS A 40 -10.59 11.82 -4.74
CA CYS A 40 -10.02 12.00 -3.39
C CYS A 40 -9.15 13.27 -3.34
N GLU A 41 -9.53 14.21 -2.48
CA GLU A 41 -8.79 15.46 -2.26
C GLU A 41 -7.35 15.19 -1.76
N PHE A 42 -7.17 14.25 -0.84
CA PHE A 42 -5.84 13.90 -0.33
C PHE A 42 -4.94 13.30 -1.43
N CYS A 43 -5.51 12.58 -2.39
CA CYS A 43 -4.78 12.08 -3.56
C CYS A 43 -4.36 13.23 -4.48
N GLN A 44 -5.17 14.26 -4.67
CA GLN A 44 -4.83 15.41 -5.51
C GLN A 44 -3.57 16.12 -5.00
N ASN A 45 -3.38 16.17 -3.68
CA ASN A 45 -2.18 16.76 -3.05
C ASN A 45 -0.96 15.83 -3.12
N LEU A 46 -1.15 14.52 -2.94
CA LEU A 46 -0.04 13.55 -2.90
C LEU A 46 0.49 13.17 -4.30
N VAL A 47 -0.38 13.09 -5.31
CA VAL A 47 0.00 12.67 -6.67
C VAL A 47 1.12 13.51 -7.26
N PRO A 48 1.10 14.87 -7.20
CA PRO A 48 2.21 15.70 -7.67
C PRO A 48 3.52 15.41 -6.95
N ILE A 49 3.49 15.23 -5.63
CA ILE A 49 4.65 14.90 -4.80
C ILE A 49 5.23 13.55 -5.21
N PHE A 50 4.36 12.55 -5.39
CA PHE A 50 4.75 11.21 -5.78
C PHE A 50 5.42 11.18 -7.17
N LYS A 51 4.93 11.99 -8.12
CA LYS A 51 5.52 12.12 -9.46
C LYS A 51 6.93 12.72 -9.46
N GLN A 52 7.33 13.42 -8.41
CA GLN A 52 8.68 14.00 -8.28
C GLN A 52 9.70 13.04 -7.65
N LEU A 53 9.25 11.98 -6.96
CA LEU A 53 10.13 11.01 -6.28
C LEU A 53 11.13 10.30 -7.21
N PRO A 54 10.80 9.89 -8.45
CA PRO A 54 11.76 9.25 -9.34
C PRO A 54 13.02 10.10 -9.63
N GLY A 55 12.94 11.42 -9.48
CA GLY A 55 14.08 12.32 -9.64
C GLY A 55 15.01 12.39 -8.43
N GLY A 56 14.55 11.96 -7.24
CA GLY A 56 15.30 12.09 -5.98
C GLY A 56 15.80 10.78 -5.38
N VAL A 57 15.27 9.62 -5.79
CA VAL A 57 15.62 8.32 -5.21
C VAL A 57 15.98 7.33 -6.31
N SER A 58 17.25 6.93 -6.35
CA SER A 58 17.76 5.89 -7.26
C SER A 58 17.52 4.48 -6.71
N GLY A 59 17.41 3.49 -7.59
CA GLY A 59 17.31 2.07 -7.19
C GLY A 59 15.92 1.64 -6.73
N CYS A 60 14.91 2.51 -6.86
CA CYS A 60 13.51 2.21 -6.62
C CYS A 60 12.69 2.56 -7.86
N GLN A 61 11.77 1.69 -8.26
CA GLN A 61 10.78 1.97 -9.30
C GLN A 61 9.51 2.56 -8.68
N PHE A 62 8.90 3.52 -9.35
CA PHE A 62 7.68 4.15 -8.83
C PHE A 62 6.50 3.75 -9.70
N GLY A 63 5.45 3.21 -9.09
CA GLY A 63 4.22 2.84 -9.77
C GLY A 63 3.03 3.61 -9.22
N MET A 64 2.09 3.97 -10.10
CA MET A 64 0.83 4.59 -9.70
C MET A 64 -0.34 3.89 -10.37
N ILE A 65 -1.40 3.64 -9.62
CA ILE A 65 -2.64 3.05 -10.15
C ILE A 65 -3.85 3.88 -9.70
N ASN A 66 -4.67 4.24 -10.68
CA ASN A 66 -5.94 4.92 -10.46
C ASN A 66 -7.03 3.89 -10.17
N VAL A 67 -7.43 3.74 -8.91
CA VAL A 67 -8.46 2.76 -8.51
C VAL A 67 -9.88 3.16 -8.91
N SER A 68 -10.12 4.43 -9.27
CA SER A 68 -11.41 4.86 -9.81
C SER A 68 -11.71 4.20 -11.16
N HIS A 69 -10.67 4.00 -11.98
CA HIS A 69 -10.74 3.32 -13.28
C HIS A 69 -10.42 1.82 -13.17
N ASN A 70 -9.62 1.43 -12.18
CA ASN A 70 -9.17 0.06 -11.95
C ASN A 70 -9.82 -0.55 -10.69
N LYS A 71 -11.16 -0.53 -10.64
CA LYS A 71 -11.91 -1.01 -9.45
C LYS A 71 -11.66 -2.49 -9.14
N GLN A 72 -11.39 -3.29 -10.18
CA GLN A 72 -11.08 -4.72 -10.04
C GLN A 72 -9.83 -4.95 -9.18
N CYS A 73 -8.83 -4.09 -9.24
CA CYS A 73 -7.64 -4.18 -8.38
C CYS A 73 -8.01 -4.10 -6.88
N VAL A 74 -8.97 -3.24 -6.53
CA VAL A 74 -9.45 -3.15 -5.14
C VAL A 74 -10.22 -4.41 -4.75
N LEU A 75 -11.07 -4.94 -5.63
CA LEU A 75 -11.79 -6.18 -5.38
C LEU A 75 -10.84 -7.36 -5.17
N LEU A 76 -9.82 -7.51 -6.03
CA LEU A 76 -8.78 -8.53 -5.88
C LEU A 76 -8.03 -8.39 -4.54
N SER A 77 -7.74 -7.15 -4.11
CA SER A 77 -7.04 -6.93 -2.85
C SER A 77 -7.82 -7.42 -1.62
N ARG A 78 -9.16 -7.49 -1.68
CA ARG A 78 -10.01 -7.96 -0.56
C ARG A 78 -9.79 -9.43 -0.23
N GLU A 79 -9.41 -10.22 -1.22
CA GLU A 79 -9.08 -11.63 -1.03
C GLU A 79 -7.69 -11.83 -0.43
N THR A 80 -6.96 -10.74 -0.11
CA THR A 80 -5.59 -10.79 0.40
C THR A 80 -5.53 -10.34 1.86
N ILE A 81 -4.39 -10.60 2.51
CA ILE A 81 -4.13 -10.19 3.90
C ILE A 81 -3.98 -8.66 4.07
N ALA A 82 -3.90 -7.91 2.96
CA ALA A 82 -3.68 -6.46 2.96
C ALA A 82 -4.68 -5.78 2.01
N PRO A 83 -5.97 -5.72 2.36
CA PRO A 83 -6.97 -5.12 1.51
C PRO A 83 -6.78 -3.61 1.38
N ILE A 84 -7.03 -3.10 0.16
CA ILE A 84 -7.00 -1.66 -0.14
C ILE A 84 -8.36 -1.08 0.21
N ASN A 85 -8.50 -0.62 1.45
CA ASN A 85 -9.78 -0.08 1.97
C ASN A 85 -9.82 1.45 2.01
N GLU A 86 -8.70 2.12 1.76
CA GLU A 86 -8.58 3.58 1.80
C GLU A 86 -7.60 4.07 0.73
N VAL A 87 -7.74 5.34 0.34
CA VAL A 87 -6.83 6.04 -0.56
C VAL A 87 -6.51 7.44 0.00
N PRO A 88 -5.29 7.97 -0.18
CA PRO A 88 -4.16 7.33 -0.85
C PRO A 88 -3.59 6.15 -0.05
N TYR A 89 -3.17 5.11 -0.76
CA TYR A 89 -2.57 3.91 -0.17
C TYR A 89 -1.20 3.69 -0.81
N ILE A 90 -0.15 3.66 -0.01
CA ILE A 90 1.22 3.48 -0.49
C ILE A 90 1.80 2.19 0.08
N ILE A 91 2.29 1.32 -0.80
CA ILE A 91 2.96 0.07 -0.43
C ILE A 91 4.33 0.01 -1.08
N MET A 92 5.32 -0.34 -0.28
CA MET A 92 6.63 -0.77 -0.74
C MET A 92 6.59 -2.25 -1.10
N TYR A 93 7.00 -2.56 -2.31
CA TYR A 93 7.16 -3.90 -2.86
C TYR A 93 8.64 -4.25 -3.00
N VAL A 94 8.97 -5.52 -2.76
CA VAL A 94 10.30 -6.09 -2.96
C VAL A 94 10.15 -7.30 -3.86
N ASN A 95 10.75 -7.24 -5.06
CA ASN A 95 10.66 -8.29 -6.08
C ASN A 95 9.21 -8.74 -6.35
N GLY A 96 8.32 -7.76 -6.54
CA GLY A 96 6.92 -8.00 -6.87
C GLY A 96 6.04 -8.42 -5.70
N LYS A 97 6.58 -8.55 -4.48
CA LYS A 97 5.82 -8.93 -3.28
C LYS A 97 5.62 -7.73 -2.35
N PRO A 98 4.41 -7.52 -1.79
CA PRO A 98 4.17 -6.44 -0.85
C PRO A 98 5.00 -6.67 0.41
N PHE A 99 5.76 -5.65 0.83
CA PHE A 99 6.66 -5.74 1.97
C PHE A 99 6.18 -4.87 3.14
N LEU A 100 6.02 -3.56 2.91
CA LEU A 100 5.64 -2.63 3.98
C LEU A 100 4.74 -1.51 3.48
N ARG A 101 3.69 -1.22 4.24
CA ARG A 101 2.78 -0.10 3.99
C ARG A 101 3.35 1.19 4.57
N TYR A 102 3.33 2.26 3.78
CA TYR A 102 3.67 3.60 4.26
C TYR A 102 2.41 4.30 4.82
N LYS A 103 2.53 4.84 6.03
CA LYS A 103 1.50 5.62 6.73
C LYS A 103 2.00 6.99 7.23
N GLY A 104 3.19 7.40 6.78
CA GLY A 104 3.79 8.67 7.20
C GLY A 104 3.19 9.88 6.49
N PRO A 105 3.75 11.08 6.75
CA PRO A 105 3.32 12.32 6.11
C PRO A 105 3.45 12.30 4.58
N HIS A 106 2.58 13.02 3.88
CA HIS A 106 2.68 13.21 2.42
C HIS A 106 3.78 14.23 2.06
N ASP A 107 5.02 13.96 2.46
CA ASP A 107 6.19 14.79 2.17
C ASP A 107 7.23 14.00 1.38
N GLN A 108 7.84 14.63 0.38
CA GLN A 108 8.81 13.97 -0.49
C GLN A 108 10.01 13.41 0.27
N ARG A 109 10.52 14.14 1.28
CA ARG A 109 11.69 13.74 2.05
C ARG A 109 11.37 12.56 2.95
N GLU A 110 10.20 12.57 3.58
CA GLU A 110 9.77 11.46 4.44
C GLU A 110 9.52 10.18 3.65
N ILE A 111 8.90 10.27 2.48
CA ILE A 111 8.72 9.12 1.60
C ILE A 111 10.09 8.60 1.11
N SER A 112 11.00 9.51 0.73
CA SER A 112 12.35 9.14 0.28
C SER A 112 13.14 8.43 1.38
N ARG A 113 13.07 8.97 2.61
CA ARG A 113 13.69 8.38 3.80
C ARG A 113 13.15 6.97 4.07
N PHE A 114 11.83 6.79 4.01
CA PHE A 114 11.21 5.48 4.17
C PHE A 114 11.74 4.46 3.15
N ILE A 115 11.86 4.82 1.87
CA ILE A 115 12.41 3.93 0.84
C ILE A 115 13.84 3.49 1.20
N VAL A 116 14.68 4.44 1.60
CA VAL A 116 16.09 4.18 1.95
C VAL A 116 16.19 3.30 3.20
N GLU A 117 15.40 3.57 4.23
CA GLU A 117 15.36 2.77 5.46
C GLU A 117 14.92 1.33 5.17
N VAL A 118 13.86 1.14 4.39
CA VAL A 118 13.38 -0.20 4.00
C VAL A 118 14.42 -0.94 3.17
N ALA A 119 15.01 -0.29 2.16
CA ALA A 119 16.04 -0.91 1.32
C ALA A 119 17.26 -1.36 2.15
N ASN A 120 17.72 -0.51 3.08
CA ASN A 120 18.83 -0.83 3.96
C ASN A 120 18.50 -2.00 4.91
N ASN A 121 17.28 -2.04 5.45
CA ASN A 121 16.86 -3.12 6.36
C ASN A 121 16.73 -4.46 5.64
N VAL A 122 16.19 -4.47 4.41
CA VAL A 122 16.12 -5.67 3.58
C VAL A 122 17.52 -6.18 3.27
N ASN A 123 18.44 -5.31 2.84
CA ASN A 123 19.82 -5.69 2.54
C ASN A 123 20.56 -6.24 3.77
N LYS A 124 20.32 -5.70 4.96
CA LYS A 124 20.89 -6.22 6.22
C LYS A 124 20.36 -7.61 6.56
N ASN A 125 19.06 -7.85 6.38
CA ASN A 125 18.43 -9.13 6.70
C ASN A 125 18.82 -10.25 5.71
N GLU A 126 19.03 -9.92 4.43
CA GLU A 126 19.57 -10.85 3.44
C GLU A 126 21.00 -11.30 3.78
N ASN A 127 21.81 -10.40 4.38
CA ASN A 127 23.15 -10.73 4.83
C ASN A 127 23.17 -11.51 6.17
N PHE A 128 22.21 -11.27 7.07
CA PHE A 128 22.08 -12.01 8.32
C PHE A 128 21.64 -13.48 8.13
N ASN A 129 20.92 -13.79 7.04
CA ASN A 129 20.52 -15.18 6.74
C ASN A 129 21.68 -16.06 6.25
N LYS A 130 22.90 -15.51 6.06
CA LYS A 130 24.09 -16.30 5.70
C LYS A 130 24.93 -16.73 6.90
N ASP A 131 24.71 -16.16 8.09
CA ASP A 131 25.45 -16.51 9.30
C ASP A 131 24.49 -16.84 10.47
N THR A 132 24.25 -18.14 10.60
CA THR A 132 23.83 -18.95 11.76
C THR A 132 23.39 -18.28 13.09
N GLN A 133 22.29 -18.82 13.63
CA GLN A 133 21.78 -18.80 15.02
C GLN A 133 21.22 -17.48 15.58
N ILE A 134 19.90 -17.48 15.71
CA ILE A 134 19.08 -16.50 16.45
C ILE A 134 19.58 -16.42 17.89
N LYS A 135 20.11 -15.26 18.28
CA LYS A 135 20.06 -14.76 19.65
C LYS A 135 19.17 -13.53 19.65
N GLU A 136 18.00 -13.65 20.29
CA GLU A 136 17.11 -12.52 20.58
C GLU A 136 17.91 -11.44 21.32
N ASN A 137 18.04 -10.27 20.70
CA ASN A 137 18.40 -9.05 21.42
C ASN A 137 17.24 -8.08 21.33
N THR A 138 16.57 -7.96 22.48
CA THR A 138 15.61 -6.93 22.84
C THR A 138 16.24 -5.56 22.63
N LYS A 139 15.50 -4.63 22.01
CA LYS A 139 15.84 -3.22 21.69
C LYS A 139 16.45 -2.99 20.31
N SER A 140 15.59 -2.97 19.30
CA SER A 140 15.75 -2.03 18.18
C SER A 140 14.45 -1.24 18.05
N GLY A 141 14.56 0.09 18.19
CA GLY A 141 13.45 1.02 18.14
C GLY A 141 12.81 1.02 16.76
N ILE A 142 11.75 0.24 16.62
CA ILE A 142 10.79 0.38 15.53
C ILE A 142 10.06 1.71 15.79
N PRO A 143 10.08 2.69 14.88
CA PRO A 143 9.37 3.94 15.08
C PRO A 143 7.88 3.69 15.36
N ASP A 144 7.27 4.47 16.26
CA ASP A 144 5.89 4.23 16.74
C ASP A 144 4.82 4.20 15.63
N TYR A 145 5.12 4.76 14.45
CA TYR A 145 4.23 4.68 13.28
C TYR A 145 4.21 3.30 12.59
N THR A 146 5.05 2.36 13.02
CA THR A 146 5.19 1.02 12.42
C THR A 146 4.40 -0.06 13.18
N THR A 147 3.80 0.26 14.32
CA THR A 147 2.88 -0.62 15.04
C THR A 147 1.45 -0.35 14.59
N GLY A 148 0.73 -1.43 14.28
CA GLY A 148 -0.64 -1.43 13.73
C GLY A 148 -1.72 -1.01 14.72
N ILE A 149 -1.53 0.09 15.46
CA ILE A 149 -2.57 0.70 16.27
C ILE A 149 -3.16 1.87 15.44
N PRO A 150 -4.44 1.81 15.05
CA PRO A 150 -5.07 2.88 14.29
C PRO A 150 -5.16 4.16 15.15
N LEU A 151 -4.38 5.18 14.80
CA LEU A 151 -4.55 6.54 15.32
C LEU A 151 -5.74 7.18 14.60
N CYS A 152 -6.96 6.89 15.05
CA CYS A 152 -8.16 7.58 14.58
C CYS A 152 -8.23 8.97 15.24
N GLY A 153 -7.48 9.92 14.68
CA GLY A 153 -7.67 11.35 14.94
C GLY A 153 -8.48 12.02 13.82
N PRO A 154 -9.16 13.15 14.09
CA PRO A 154 -9.90 13.92 13.08
C PRO A 154 -9.03 14.42 11.91
N ASP A 155 -7.70 14.32 12.02
CA ASP A 155 -6.71 14.76 11.02
C ASP A 155 -6.18 13.64 10.09
N SER A 156 -6.80 12.47 10.06
CA SER A 156 -6.36 11.39 9.17
C SER A 156 -6.56 11.79 7.71
N LYS A 157 -5.48 12.11 6.99
CA LYS A 157 -5.47 12.52 5.56
C LYS A 157 -5.76 11.34 4.60
N VAL A 158 -6.80 10.56 4.90
CA VAL A 158 -7.19 9.33 4.18
C VAL A 158 -8.68 9.39 3.85
N CYS A 159 -9.05 8.88 2.67
CA CYS A 159 -10.43 8.64 2.28
C CYS A 159 -10.70 7.13 2.30
N TYR A 160 -11.68 6.70 3.08
CA TYR A 160 -12.14 5.31 3.06
C TYR A 160 -12.92 5.03 1.77
N LEU A 161 -12.63 3.90 1.13
CA LEU A 161 -13.38 3.43 -0.02
C LEU A 161 -14.71 2.85 0.49
N GLN A 162 -15.74 3.70 0.58
CA GLN A 162 -17.10 3.25 0.88
C GLN A 162 -17.67 2.53 -0.34
N PHE A 163 -17.70 1.19 -0.29
CA PHE A 163 -18.35 0.40 -1.32
C PHE A 163 -19.86 0.22 -1.08
N ASP A 164 -20.33 0.49 0.13
CA ASP A 164 -21.73 0.21 0.53
C ASP A 164 -22.74 1.28 0.06
N ASN A 165 -22.27 2.46 -0.33
CA ASN A 165 -23.13 3.56 -0.79
C ASN A 165 -23.24 3.66 -2.33
N ALA A 166 -22.73 2.67 -3.07
CA ALA A 166 -22.76 2.67 -4.54
C ALA A 166 -24.13 2.28 -5.14
N TYR A 167 -25.07 1.78 -4.32
CA TYR A 167 -26.45 1.55 -4.70
C TYR A 167 -27.34 2.41 -3.82
N GLY A 168 -27.98 3.43 -4.41
CA GLY A 168 -29.01 4.22 -3.73
C GLY A 168 -30.13 3.32 -3.21
N ASP A 169 -30.82 3.79 -2.17
CA ASP A 169 -31.86 3.13 -1.36
C ASP A 169 -33.00 2.42 -2.12
N ASN A 170 -32.70 1.36 -2.86
CA ASN A 170 -33.69 0.53 -3.58
C ASN A 170 -33.24 -0.93 -3.66
N ASN A 171 -32.91 -1.55 -2.52
CA ASN A 171 -32.84 -3.01 -2.44
C ASN A 171 -34.15 -3.56 -1.83
N PRO A 172 -35.01 -4.27 -2.59
CA PRO A 172 -36.28 -4.80 -2.10
C PRO A 172 -36.14 -5.98 -1.11
N GLN A 173 -34.94 -6.38 -0.72
CA GLN A 173 -34.71 -7.51 0.19
C GLN A 173 -34.81 -7.19 1.70
N LYS A 174 -35.16 -5.96 2.09
CA LYS A 174 -35.33 -5.60 3.53
C LYS A 174 -36.71 -5.91 4.13
N ASN A 175 -37.61 -6.59 3.41
CA ASN A 175 -39.00 -6.79 3.85
C ASN A 175 -39.43 -8.25 4.08
N LEU A 176 -38.52 -9.15 4.44
CA LEU A 176 -38.87 -10.51 4.85
C LEU A 176 -38.14 -10.89 6.12
N GLY A 177 -38.79 -10.71 7.27
CA GLY A 177 -38.28 -11.21 8.54
C GLY A 177 -38.90 -10.65 9.80
N ASN A 178 -40.17 -10.24 9.79
CA ASN A 178 -40.94 -10.04 11.03
C ASN A 178 -42.24 -10.85 10.92
N ARG A 179 -42.21 -12.08 11.44
CA ARG A 179 -43.35 -12.91 11.84
C ARG A 179 -42.81 -14.20 12.47
N HIS A 180 -42.68 -14.20 13.80
CA HIS A 180 -43.44 -15.06 14.72
C HIS A 180 -43.00 -14.80 16.17
#